data_AF-A0A078RW08-F1
#
_entry.id   AF-A0A078RW08-F1
#
_cell.length_a   1.000
_cell.length_b   1.000
_cell.length_c   1.000
_cell.angle_alpha   90.00
_cell.angle_beta   90.00
_cell.angle_gamma   90.00
#
_symmetry.space_group_name_H-M   'P 1'
#
loop_
_entity.id
_entity.type
_entity.pdbx_description
1 polymer ?
#
loop_
_entity_poly.entity_id
_entity_poly.type
_entity_poly.pdbx_seq_one_letter_code
_entity_poly.pdbx_strand_id
1 'polypeptide(L)'
;MKNIYQHNIELEPIRINNADKATFSQKLIDLPYRGYEVEELSDGRKIVITKPGGKSVYGRPKKEDFLVFIYNPNDNTLWQISHKQILEDVINKVQENKDKAKVFLTLMEKTYNGEEPSDFINEIRALNFASGETPEALIKVYKWIWGQEDVNYPTGEGRLMSWKEYQEIIAKL
;
A
#
# COMPACT_ATOMS: atom_id res chain seq x y z
N MET A 1 8.58 -12.79 -8.95
CA MET A 1 7.39 -13.66 -9.09
C MET A 1 6.27 -13.05 -8.25
N LYS A 2 5.05 -12.92 -8.78
CA LYS A 2 3.93 -12.36 -8.00
C LYS A 2 3.42 -13.41 -7.00
N ASN A 3 3.21 -13.00 -5.75
CA ASN A 3 2.66 -13.87 -4.71
C ASN A 3 1.13 -13.82 -4.76
N ILE A 4 0.54 -14.62 -5.65
CA ILE A 4 -0.90 -14.63 -5.92
C ILE A 4 -1.50 -15.91 -5.36
N TYR A 5 -2.57 -15.73 -4.59
CA TYR A 5 -3.42 -16.79 -4.08
C TYR A 5 -4.79 -16.68 -4.74
N GLN A 6 -5.51 -17.79 -4.84
CA GLN A 6 -6.91 -17.78 -5.28
C GLN A 6 -7.76 -18.36 -4.17
N HIS A 7 -8.59 -17.53 -3.55
CA HIS A 7 -9.44 -17.96 -2.45
C HIS A 7 -10.62 -17.00 -2.26
N ASN A 8 -11.75 -17.55 -1.83
CA ASN A 8 -12.88 -16.72 -1.42
C ASN A 8 -12.55 -16.08 -0.07
N ILE A 9 -12.99 -14.84 0.12
CA ILE A 9 -12.77 -14.09 1.35
C ILE A 9 -14.04 -13.30 1.70
N GLU A 10 -14.47 -13.41 2.95
CA GLU A 10 -15.53 -12.56 3.49
C GLU A 10 -14.92 -11.24 3.98
N LEU A 11 -15.47 -10.13 3.50
CA LEU A 11 -14.91 -8.81 3.76
C LEU A 11 -16.00 -7.84 4.24
N GLU A 12 -15.67 -7.05 5.26
CA GLU A 12 -16.47 -5.91 5.68
C GLU A 12 -15.94 -4.63 5.03
N PRO A 13 -16.79 -3.82 4.36
CA PRO A 13 -16.36 -2.55 3.81
C PRO A 13 -16.13 -1.53 4.93
N ILE A 14 -14.96 -0.91 4.94
CA ILE A 14 -14.61 0.18 5.85
C ILE A 14 -13.97 1.33 5.09
N ARG A 15 -13.99 2.52 5.69
CA ARG A 15 -13.28 3.70 5.19
C ARG A 15 -12.44 4.28 6.30
N ILE A 16 -11.12 4.27 6.11
CA ILE A 16 -10.17 4.91 7.00
C ILE A 16 -9.30 5.82 6.13
N ASN A 17 -9.50 7.13 6.29
CA ASN A 17 -8.61 8.10 5.67
C ASN A 17 -7.22 7.97 6.26
N ASN A 18 -6.22 8.18 5.42
CA ASN A 18 -4.85 8.38 5.85
C ASN A 18 -4.78 9.54 6.85
N ALA A 19 -3.75 9.53 7.67
CA ALA A 19 -3.47 10.57 8.65
C ALA A 19 -1.99 10.52 9.01
N ASP A 20 -1.59 11.33 9.98
CA ASP A 20 -0.29 11.14 10.62
C ASP A 20 -0.15 9.70 11.15
N LYS A 21 1.11 9.25 11.26
CA LYS A 21 1.49 7.89 11.62
C LYS A 21 0.76 7.37 12.87
N ALA A 22 0.68 8.18 13.93
CA ALA A 22 0.12 7.74 15.21
C ALA A 22 -1.39 7.57 15.08
N THR A 23 -2.06 8.55 14.48
CA THR A 23 -3.52 8.50 14.26
C THR A 23 -3.92 7.35 13.34
N PHE A 24 -3.21 7.16 12.22
CA PHE A 24 -3.55 6.09 11.27
C PHE A 24 -3.32 4.71 11.88
N SER A 25 -2.14 4.46 12.47
CA SER A 25 -1.84 3.15 13.07
C SER A 25 -2.75 2.80 14.24
N GLN A 26 -3.15 3.76 15.07
CA GLN A 26 -4.10 3.51 16.17
C GLN A 26 -5.45 3.02 15.65
N LYS A 27 -5.98 3.62 14.57
CA LYS A 27 -7.24 3.16 13.96
C LYS A 27 -7.14 1.72 13.46
N LEU A 28 -5.96 1.30 12.96
CA LEU A 28 -5.72 -0.08 12.50
C LEU A 28 -5.59 -1.07 13.68
N ILE A 29 -4.97 -0.63 14.78
CA ILE A 29 -4.91 -1.39 16.04
C ILE A 29 -6.33 -1.60 16.61
N ASP A 30 -7.21 -0.62 16.50
CA ASP A 30 -8.57 -0.71 17.04
C ASP A 30 -9.52 -1.56 16.18
N LEU A 31 -9.11 -1.95 14.96
CA LEU A 31 -9.93 -2.81 14.11
C LEU A 31 -10.15 -4.21 14.73
N PRO A 32 -11.39 -4.71 14.73
CA PRO A 32 -11.67 -6.11 15.03
C PRO A 32 -10.93 -7.10 14.12
N TYR A 33 -10.87 -8.36 14.53
CA TYR A 33 -10.24 -9.43 13.74
C TYR A 33 -11.21 -9.94 12.69
N ARG A 34 -10.91 -9.69 11.40
CA ARG A 34 -11.61 -10.19 10.20
C ARG A 34 -10.92 -9.69 8.93
N GLY A 35 -11.51 -9.98 7.78
CA GLY A 35 -11.19 -9.37 6.49
C GLY A 35 -11.96 -8.07 6.25
N TYR A 36 -11.31 -7.11 5.58
CA TYR A 36 -11.86 -5.79 5.26
C TYR A 36 -11.61 -5.38 3.81
N GLU A 37 -12.63 -4.80 3.17
CA GLU A 37 -12.46 -4.01 1.95
C GLU A 37 -12.14 -2.57 2.35
N VAL A 38 -10.98 -2.07 1.92
CA VAL A 38 -10.45 -0.81 2.40
C VAL A 38 -10.28 0.26 1.32
N GLU A 39 -10.12 -0.15 0.06
CA GLU A 39 -10.06 0.75 -1.08
C GLU A 39 -10.68 0.09 -2.31
N GLU A 40 -11.19 0.91 -3.22
CA GLU A 40 -11.60 0.51 -4.57
C GLU A 40 -10.64 1.12 -5.60
N LEU A 41 -10.26 0.34 -6.61
CA LEU A 41 -9.44 0.77 -7.74
C LEU A 41 -10.32 0.96 -8.97
N SER A 42 -9.94 1.89 -9.85
CA SER A 42 -10.71 2.22 -11.05
C SER A 42 -10.87 1.07 -12.06
N ASP A 43 -10.04 0.03 -11.96
CA ASP A 43 -10.11 -1.17 -12.79
C ASP A 43 -10.99 -2.28 -12.20
N GLY A 44 -11.72 -1.99 -11.11
CA GLY A 44 -12.63 -2.93 -10.43
C GLY A 44 -11.97 -3.85 -9.41
N ARG A 45 -10.63 -3.83 -9.30
CA ARG A 45 -9.92 -4.48 -8.20
C ARG A 45 -10.12 -3.69 -6.90
N LYS A 46 -9.85 -4.33 -5.76
CA LYS A 46 -9.94 -3.72 -4.44
C LYS A 46 -8.61 -3.85 -3.71
N ILE A 47 -8.36 -2.98 -2.73
CA ILE A 47 -7.36 -3.28 -1.69
C ILE A 47 -8.11 -3.81 -0.50
N VAL A 48 -7.62 -4.91 0.05
CA VAL A 48 -8.23 -5.62 1.18
C VAL A 48 -7.17 -5.92 2.21
N ILE A 49 -7.57 -5.99 3.48
CA ILE A 49 -6.69 -6.40 4.57
C ILE A 49 -7.29 -7.54 5.39
N THR A 50 -6.45 -8.33 6.03
CA THR A 50 -6.88 -9.37 6.98
C THR A 50 -6.16 -9.22 8.31
N LYS A 51 -6.93 -9.12 9.40
CA LYS A 51 -6.41 -9.08 10.76
C LYS A 51 -6.89 -10.31 11.54
N PRO A 52 -5.99 -11.11 12.18
CA PRO A 52 -4.55 -10.87 12.32
C PRO A 52 -3.76 -11.32 11.08
N GLY A 53 -2.54 -10.78 10.91
CA GLY A 53 -1.64 -11.11 9.80
C GLY A 53 -0.67 -12.27 10.08
N GLY A 54 -0.59 -12.74 11.32
CA GLY A 54 0.17 -13.93 11.70
C GLY A 54 1.67 -13.72 11.89
N LYS A 55 2.19 -12.49 11.76
CA LYS A 55 3.61 -12.19 11.99
C LYS A 55 4.03 -12.50 13.42
N SER A 56 5.22 -13.07 13.57
CA SER A 56 5.87 -13.31 14.86
C SER A 56 7.26 -12.70 14.87
N VAL A 57 7.63 -12.01 15.96
CA VAL A 57 8.94 -11.37 16.14
C VAL A 57 9.57 -11.92 17.41
N TYR A 58 10.75 -12.54 17.28
CA TYR A 58 11.43 -13.26 18.37
C TYR A 58 10.52 -14.24 19.14
N GLY A 59 9.69 -14.98 18.39
CA GLY A 59 8.75 -15.96 18.95
C GLY A 59 7.49 -15.35 19.60
N ARG A 60 7.33 -14.02 19.59
CA ARG A 60 6.13 -13.35 20.10
C ARG A 60 5.21 -12.95 18.93
N PRO A 61 3.92 -13.35 18.95
CA PRO A 61 2.99 -12.97 17.90
C PRO A 61 2.70 -11.47 17.95
N LYS A 62 2.74 -10.82 16.79
CA LYS A 62 2.26 -9.45 16.59
C LYS A 62 0.75 -9.51 16.40
N LYS A 63 0.02 -9.46 17.51
CA LYS A 63 -1.44 -9.62 17.55
C LYS A 63 -2.18 -8.64 16.64
N GLU A 64 -1.68 -7.41 16.57
CA GLU A 64 -2.30 -6.33 15.79
C GLU A 64 -1.84 -6.27 14.33
N ASP A 65 -0.91 -7.13 13.91
CA ASP A 65 -0.48 -7.23 12.51
C ASP A 65 -1.66 -7.60 11.61
N PHE A 66 -1.58 -7.23 10.34
CA PHE A 66 -2.55 -7.57 9.31
C PHE A 66 -1.84 -7.77 7.98
N LEU A 67 -2.43 -8.50 7.04
CA LEU A 67 -1.89 -8.61 5.68
C LEU A 67 -2.62 -7.64 4.75
N VAL A 68 -1.94 -7.18 3.70
CA VAL A 68 -2.50 -6.29 2.66
C VAL A 68 -2.46 -7.02 1.31
N PHE A 69 -3.58 -6.98 0.58
CA PHE A 69 -3.70 -7.60 -0.72
C PHE A 69 -4.37 -6.66 -1.73
N ILE A 70 -3.99 -6.80 -3.00
CA ILE A 70 -4.82 -6.38 -4.12
C ILE A 70 -5.72 -7.56 -4.47
N TYR A 71 -7.03 -7.38 -4.36
CA TYR A 71 -8.05 -8.39 -4.59
C TYR A 71 -8.75 -8.16 -5.93
N ASN A 72 -8.82 -9.20 -6.77
CA ASN A 72 -9.63 -9.19 -7.99
C ASN A 72 -10.92 -9.99 -7.76
N PRO A 73 -12.09 -9.32 -7.69
CA PRO A 73 -13.36 -10.00 -7.44
C PRO A 73 -13.84 -10.87 -8.61
N ASN A 74 -13.28 -10.70 -9.83
CA ASN A 74 -13.71 -11.46 -11.00
C ASN A 74 -13.23 -12.93 -10.96
N ASP A 75 -12.08 -13.18 -10.35
CA ASP A 75 -11.45 -14.51 -10.27
C ASP A 75 -11.05 -14.92 -8.85
N ASN A 76 -11.39 -14.11 -7.85
CA ASN A 76 -11.07 -14.28 -6.43
C ASN A 76 -9.56 -14.40 -6.16
N THR A 77 -8.74 -13.69 -6.94
CA THR A 77 -7.29 -13.65 -6.70
C THR A 77 -6.91 -12.59 -5.67
N LEU A 78 -6.05 -12.98 -4.74
CA LEU A 78 -5.44 -12.15 -3.72
C LEU A 78 -3.95 -12.05 -4.01
N TRP A 79 -3.50 -10.89 -4.45
CA TRP A 79 -2.09 -10.62 -4.66
C TRP A 79 -1.50 -9.88 -3.47
N GLN A 80 -0.63 -10.56 -2.72
CA GLN A 80 0.18 -9.94 -1.70
C GLN A 80 1.39 -9.29 -2.35
N ILE A 81 1.21 -8.05 -2.82
CA ILE A 81 2.28 -7.27 -3.43
C ILE A 81 3.35 -6.92 -2.39
N SER A 82 4.63 -7.08 -2.75
CA SER A 82 5.76 -6.82 -1.85
C SER A 82 6.43 -5.47 -2.13
N HIS A 83 7.14 -4.92 -1.14
CA HIS A 83 7.98 -3.72 -1.30
C HIS A 83 8.90 -3.80 -2.52
N LYS A 84 9.57 -4.95 -2.71
CA LYS A 84 10.46 -5.18 -3.85
C LYS A 84 9.74 -5.05 -5.19
N GLN A 85 8.54 -5.63 -5.31
CA GLN A 85 7.79 -5.55 -6.56
C GLN A 85 7.36 -4.12 -6.86
N ILE A 86 6.96 -3.35 -5.85
CA ILE A 86 6.59 -1.96 -6.07
C ILE A 86 7.82 -1.12 -6.42
N LEU A 87 8.95 -1.34 -5.75
CA LEU A 87 10.20 -0.66 -6.08
C LEU A 87 10.63 -0.93 -7.53
N GLU A 88 10.63 -2.20 -7.96
CA GLU A 88 10.93 -2.58 -9.35
C GLU A 88 9.99 -1.89 -10.34
N ASP A 89 8.71 -1.79 -10.01
CA ASP A 89 7.70 -1.09 -10.81
C ASP A 89 8.01 0.41 -10.93
N VAL A 90 8.34 1.07 -9.82
CA VAL A 90 8.72 2.49 -9.79
C VAL A 90 10.02 2.75 -10.56
N ILE A 91 11.01 1.87 -10.46
CA ILE A 91 12.25 1.96 -11.26
C ILE A 91 11.93 1.91 -12.77
N ASN A 92 11.03 1.01 -13.19
CA ASN A 92 10.60 0.93 -14.59
C ASN A 92 9.87 2.21 -15.03
N LYS A 93 9.00 2.77 -14.19
CA LYS A 93 8.32 4.05 -14.47
C LYS A 93 9.29 5.23 -14.61
N VAL A 94 10.35 5.26 -13.80
CA VAL A 94 11.44 6.24 -13.90
C VAL A 94 12.18 6.12 -15.23
N GLN A 95 12.46 4.89 -15.67
CA GLN A 95 13.11 4.64 -16.96
C GLN A 95 12.20 5.00 -18.14
N GLU A 96 10.90 4.75 -18.02
CA GLU A 96 9.89 5.05 -19.04
C GLU A 96 9.70 6.56 -19.23
N ASN A 97 9.50 7.32 -18.14
CA ASN A 97 9.29 8.76 -18.20
C ASN A 97 9.64 9.45 -16.88
N LYS A 98 10.78 10.15 -16.84
CA LYS A 98 11.28 10.83 -15.62
C LYS A 98 10.35 11.92 -15.09
N ASP A 99 9.77 12.74 -15.97
CA ASP A 99 8.92 13.87 -15.55
C ASP A 99 7.63 13.37 -14.89
N LYS A 100 6.97 12.37 -15.49
CA LYS A 100 5.81 11.71 -14.88
C LYS A 100 6.19 10.97 -13.60
N ALA A 101 7.35 10.30 -13.58
CA ALA A 101 7.81 9.59 -12.40
C ALA A 101 8.10 10.53 -11.23
N LYS A 102 8.60 11.75 -11.49
CA LYS A 102 8.76 12.79 -10.49
C LYS A 102 7.43 13.18 -9.85
N VAL A 103 6.39 13.42 -10.68
CA VAL A 103 5.03 13.70 -10.17
C VAL A 103 4.49 12.52 -9.37
N PHE A 104 4.65 11.28 -9.89
CA PHE A 104 4.26 10.07 -9.18
C PHE A 104 4.90 9.97 -7.78
N LEU A 105 6.22 10.19 -7.68
CA LEU A 105 6.95 10.13 -6.42
C LEU A 105 6.54 11.24 -5.46
N THR A 106 6.21 12.44 -5.95
CA THR A 106 5.63 13.51 -5.12
C THR A 106 4.28 13.08 -4.53
N LEU A 107 3.37 12.50 -5.33
CA LEU A 107 2.07 12.02 -4.83
C LEU A 107 2.23 10.86 -3.83
N MET A 108 3.22 9.99 -4.06
CA MET A 108 3.59 8.92 -3.14
C MET A 108 4.17 9.48 -1.83
N GLU A 109 4.97 10.55 -1.88
CA GLU A 109 5.51 11.25 -0.70
C GLU A 109 4.42 11.94 0.12
N LYS A 110 3.46 12.60 -0.53
CA LYS A 110 2.27 13.15 0.15
C LYS A 110 1.54 12.06 0.94
N THR A 111 1.33 10.91 0.30
CA THR A 111 0.71 9.74 0.95
C THR A 111 1.56 9.21 2.11
N TYR A 112 2.87 9.12 1.93
CA TYR A 112 3.82 8.74 2.97
C TYR A 112 3.76 9.68 4.18
N ASN A 113 3.50 10.97 3.96
CA ASN A 113 3.38 11.98 5.01
C ASN A 113 1.99 12.07 5.65
N GLY A 114 1.06 11.19 5.25
CA GLY A 114 -0.25 11.07 5.88
C GLY A 114 -1.39 11.76 5.13
N GLU A 115 -1.14 12.36 3.97
CA GLU A 115 -2.21 12.89 3.13
C GLU A 115 -3.02 11.75 2.50
N GLU A 116 -4.33 11.94 2.34
CA GLU A 116 -5.24 10.93 1.82
C GLU A 116 -5.19 10.87 0.28
N PRO A 117 -4.81 9.74 -0.35
CA PRO A 117 -4.72 9.60 -1.81
C PRO A 117 -6.00 9.99 -2.55
N SER A 118 -7.16 9.79 -1.92
CA SER A 118 -8.46 10.16 -2.51
C SER A 118 -8.60 11.66 -2.74
N ASP A 119 -7.91 12.51 -1.97
CA ASP A 119 -7.98 13.97 -2.08
C ASP A 119 -7.27 14.49 -3.34
N PHE A 120 -6.35 13.71 -3.92
CA PHE A 120 -5.60 14.02 -5.14
C PHE A 120 -5.70 12.91 -6.19
N ILE A 121 -6.81 12.15 -6.18
CA ILE A 121 -7.01 10.99 -7.06
C ILE A 121 -6.99 11.35 -8.54
N ASN A 122 -7.42 12.55 -8.91
CA ASN A 122 -7.41 13.01 -10.30
C ASN A 122 -5.97 13.19 -10.82
N GLU A 123 -5.06 13.68 -9.98
CA GLU A 123 -3.64 13.81 -10.32
C GLU A 123 -3.00 12.43 -10.48
N ILE A 124 -3.33 11.49 -9.57
CA ILE A 124 -2.86 10.10 -9.65
C ILE A 124 -3.31 9.45 -10.96
N ARG A 125 -4.59 9.57 -11.32
CA ARG A 125 -5.18 8.94 -12.51
C ARG A 125 -4.76 9.62 -13.82
N ALA A 126 -4.30 10.87 -13.77
CA ALA A 126 -3.74 11.54 -14.95
C ALA A 126 -2.36 10.96 -15.34
N LEU A 127 -1.67 10.30 -14.41
CA LEU A 127 -0.40 9.62 -14.69
C LEU A 127 -0.63 8.32 -15.44
N ASN A 128 -0.20 8.30 -16.69
CA ASN A 128 -0.28 7.13 -17.55
C ASN A 128 1.13 6.61 -17.84
N PHE A 129 1.40 5.38 -17.39
CA PHE A 129 2.59 4.59 -17.69
C PHE A 129 2.17 3.32 -18.42
N ALA A 130 2.97 2.88 -19.38
CA ALA A 130 2.78 1.62 -20.09
C ALA A 130 3.30 0.42 -19.29
N SER A 131 4.23 0.65 -18.36
CA SER A 131 4.84 -0.37 -17.52
C SER A 131 4.12 -0.56 -16.17
N GLY A 132 4.05 -1.82 -15.74
CA GLY A 132 3.68 -2.19 -14.38
C GLY A 132 2.21 -1.92 -14.01
N GLU A 133 1.95 -1.79 -12.72
CA GLU A 133 0.65 -1.47 -12.16
C GLU A 133 0.31 0.02 -12.29
N THR A 134 -0.97 0.36 -12.16
CA THR A 134 -1.40 1.76 -12.23
C THR A 134 -0.85 2.56 -11.04
N PRO A 135 -0.57 3.87 -11.22
CA PRO A 135 -0.24 4.76 -10.12
C PRO A 135 -1.25 4.71 -8.97
N GLU A 136 -2.54 4.58 -9.29
CA GLU A 136 -3.61 4.43 -8.30
C GLU A 136 -3.43 3.18 -7.44
N ALA A 137 -3.19 2.02 -8.06
CA ALA A 137 -3.00 0.77 -7.33
C ALA A 137 -1.77 0.85 -6.41
N LEU A 138 -0.65 1.36 -6.91
CA LEU A 138 0.61 1.45 -6.15
C LEU A 138 0.51 2.40 -4.96
N ILE A 139 -0.05 3.60 -5.14
CA ILE A 139 -0.14 4.60 -4.07
C ILE A 139 -1.14 4.14 -3.00
N LYS A 140 -2.33 3.69 -3.42
CA LYS A 140 -3.34 3.25 -2.46
C LYS A 140 -2.88 2.01 -1.70
N VAL A 141 -2.21 1.04 -2.32
CA VAL A 141 -1.74 -0.16 -1.59
C VAL A 141 -0.62 0.21 -0.60
N TYR A 142 0.25 1.15 -0.96
CA TYR A 142 1.33 1.59 -0.06
C TYR A 142 0.85 2.30 1.19
N LYS A 143 -0.25 3.07 1.13
CA LYS A 143 -0.92 3.62 2.33
C LYS A 143 -1.15 2.52 3.38
N TRP A 144 -1.70 1.39 2.95
CA TRP A 144 -2.01 0.27 3.84
C TRP A 144 -0.78 -0.52 4.27
N ILE A 145 0.20 -0.70 3.37
CA ILE A 145 1.48 -1.33 3.72
C ILE A 145 2.24 -0.48 4.75
N TRP A 146 2.27 0.84 4.64
CA TRP A 146 2.88 1.69 5.66
C TRP A 146 2.13 1.65 6.98
N GLY A 147 0.79 1.62 6.94
CA GLY A 147 -0.01 1.35 8.14
C GLY A 147 0.38 0.02 8.81
N GLN A 148 0.62 -1.03 8.02
CA GLN A 148 1.06 -2.33 8.53
C GLN A 148 2.42 -2.23 9.20
N GLU A 149 3.36 -1.53 8.55
CA GLU A 149 4.69 -1.31 9.09
C GLU A 149 4.68 -0.49 10.38
N ASP A 150 3.80 0.50 10.53
CA ASP A 150 3.70 1.28 11.76
C ASP A 150 3.07 0.51 12.91
N VAL A 151 2.10 -0.36 12.63
CA VAL A 151 1.55 -1.28 13.64
C VAL A 151 2.63 -2.28 14.10
N ASN A 152 3.43 -2.78 13.15
CA ASN A 152 4.49 -3.74 13.45
C ASN A 152 5.69 -3.10 14.16
N TYR A 153 6.06 -1.87 13.76
CA TYR A 153 7.20 -1.10 14.23
C TYR A 153 6.77 0.33 14.58
N PRO A 154 6.19 0.55 15.78
CA PRO A 154 5.61 1.85 16.16
C PRO A 154 6.58 3.04 16.15
N THR A 155 7.89 2.78 16.24
CA THR A 155 8.94 3.81 16.09
C THR A 155 8.97 4.41 14.67
N GLY A 156 8.35 3.76 13.68
CA GLY A 156 8.32 4.18 12.28
C GLY A 156 9.49 3.66 11.45
N GLU A 157 10.31 2.77 12.01
CA GLU A 157 11.49 2.20 11.34
C GLU A 157 11.13 1.41 10.07
N GLY A 158 10.06 0.62 10.10
CA GLY A 158 9.62 -0.18 8.95
C GLY A 158 9.19 0.70 7.77
N ARG A 159 8.30 1.67 8.04
CA ARG A 159 7.87 2.70 7.08
C ARG A 159 9.08 3.42 6.49
N LEU A 160 9.98 3.94 7.33
CA LEU A 160 11.18 4.66 6.90
C LEU A 160 12.11 3.80 6.04
N MET A 161 12.35 2.54 6.45
CA MET A 161 13.21 1.63 5.70
C MET A 161 12.71 1.42 4.28
N SER A 162 11.39 1.24 4.11
CA SER A 162 10.79 1.12 2.78
C SER A 162 10.85 2.41 1.97
N TRP A 163 10.88 3.59 2.61
CA TRP A 163 10.90 4.89 1.93
C TRP A 163 12.28 5.30 1.43
N LYS A 164 13.35 4.88 2.12
CA LYS A 164 14.74 5.27 1.80
C LYS A 164 15.12 5.01 0.34
N GLU A 165 14.71 3.88 -0.23
CA GLU A 165 15.01 3.55 -1.63
C GLU A 165 14.38 4.56 -2.60
N TYR A 166 13.17 5.06 -2.30
CA TYR A 166 12.52 6.11 -3.09
C TYR A 166 13.21 7.46 -2.92
N GLN A 167 13.70 7.80 -1.73
CA GLN A 167 14.48 9.02 -1.50
C GLN A 167 15.75 9.05 -2.36
N GLU A 168 16.44 7.90 -2.50
CA GLU A 168 17.60 7.78 -3.36
C GLU A 168 17.27 7.93 -4.85
N ILE A 169 16.09 7.47 -5.28
CA ILE A 169 15.59 7.69 -6.65
C ILE A 169 15.30 9.17 -6.86
N ILE A 170 14.56 9.81 -5.95
CA ILE A 170 14.22 11.24 -6.01
C ILE A 170 15.47 12.10 -6.09
N ALA A 171 16.52 11.79 -5.32
CA ALA A 171 17.78 12.53 -5.35
C ALA A 171 18.54 12.46 -6.69
N LYS A 172 18.20 11.48 -7.56
CA LYS A 172 18.83 11.24 -8.87
C LYS A 172 17.97 11.73 -10.05
N LEU A 173 16.75 12.22 -9.79
CA LEU A 173 15.78 12.70 -10.79
C LEU A 173 15.86 14.20 -11.00
#